data_AF-A0AA38HZJ9-F1
#
_entry.id   AF-A0AA38HZJ9-F1
#
_cell.length_a   1.000
_cell.length_b   1.000
_cell.length_c   1.000
_cell.angle_alpha   90.00
_cell.angle_beta   90.00
_cell.angle_gamma   90.00
#
_symmetry.space_group_name_H-M   'P 1'
#
loop_
_entity.id
_entity.type
_entity.pdbx_description
1 polymer ?
#
loop_
_entity_poly.entity_id
_entity_poly.type
_entity_poly.pdbx_seq_one_letter_code
_entity_poly.pdbx_strand_id
1 'polypeptide(L)'
;MFFLVAGLELAWRGWEGVNVTIKHFKEESDNCAKWLATNTTDPRICPVRLCKKMLSKRGKHITTDRLFLTPNPAWREPSSVGWFKNSPVGRNEMGKWTRTAAEEIGIDIKKKKISNHSLRSTAVSQLAKSGSR
;
A
#
# COMPACT_ATOMS: atom_id res chain seq x y z
N MET A 1 -2.35 5.75 2.96
CA MET A 1 -3.63 5.30 2.38
C MET A 1 -3.48 4.18 1.34
N PHE A 2 -2.71 4.33 0.24
CA PHE A 2 -2.57 3.26 -0.78
C PHE A 2 -2.14 1.90 -0.24
N PHE A 3 -1.15 1.86 0.67
CA PHE A 3 -0.67 0.63 1.31
C PHE A 3 -1.80 -0.22 1.94
N LEU A 4 -2.78 0.43 2.59
CA LEU A 4 -3.89 -0.27 3.27
C LEU A 4 -4.88 -0.83 2.26
N VAL A 5 -5.18 -0.05 1.21
CA VAL A 5 -6.07 -0.48 0.12
C VAL A 5 -5.45 -1.66 -0.61
N ALA A 6 -4.17 -1.57 -1.00
CA ALA A 6 -3.45 -2.67 -1.64
C ALA A 6 -3.34 -3.90 -0.73
N GLY A 7 -3.12 -3.71 0.57
CA GLY A 7 -3.09 -4.80 1.56
C GLY A 7 -4.44 -5.52 1.70
N LEU A 8 -5.55 -4.79 1.60
CA LEU A 8 -6.91 -5.37 1.61
C LEU A 8 -7.23 -6.09 0.29
N GLU A 9 -7.02 -5.43 -0.85
CA GLU A 9 -7.32 -5.99 -2.18
C GLU A 9 -6.48 -7.24 -2.51
N LEU A 10 -5.19 -7.20 -2.20
CA LEU A 10 -4.24 -8.26 -2.58
C LEU A 10 -4.00 -9.28 -1.47
N ALA A 11 -4.62 -9.08 -0.31
CA ALA A 11 -4.50 -9.95 0.86
C ALA A 11 -3.04 -10.34 1.19
N TRP A 12 -2.12 -9.36 1.16
CA TRP A 12 -0.68 -9.58 1.27
C TRP A 12 -0.29 -10.49 2.44
N ARG A 13 0.62 -11.43 2.17
CA ARG A 13 1.20 -12.32 3.18
C ARG A 13 2.52 -11.76 3.68
N GLY A 14 2.71 -11.75 5.01
CA GLY A 14 3.99 -11.41 5.64
C GLY A 14 4.58 -10.09 5.16
N TRP A 15 5.72 -10.18 4.48
CA TRP A 15 6.53 -9.03 4.03
C TRP A 15 6.43 -8.77 2.53
N GLU A 16 5.43 -9.33 1.85
CA GLU A 16 5.20 -9.11 0.42
C GLU A 16 5.12 -7.62 0.08
N GLY A 17 4.46 -6.81 0.90
CA GLY A 17 4.41 -5.35 0.71
C GLY A 17 5.77 -4.67 0.79
N VAL A 18 6.72 -5.20 1.59
CA VAL A 18 8.09 -4.66 1.67
C VAL A 18 8.88 -4.98 0.40
N ASN A 19 8.61 -6.15 -0.18
CA ASN A 19 9.37 -6.67 -1.31
C ASN A 19 8.76 -6.34 -2.69
N VAL A 20 7.54 -5.82 -2.73
CA VAL A 20 6.86 -5.58 -4.00
C VAL A 20 7.59 -4.51 -4.81
N THR A 21 7.76 -4.78 -6.10
CA THR A 21 8.41 -3.87 -7.06
C THR A 21 7.36 -3.27 -7.99
N ILE A 22 7.71 -2.16 -8.65
CA ILE A 22 6.83 -1.51 -9.64
C ILE A 22 6.42 -2.49 -10.74
N LYS A 23 7.31 -3.42 -11.11
CA LYS A 23 7.09 -4.41 -12.18
C LYS A 23 5.96 -5.39 -11.91
N HIS A 24 5.55 -5.55 -10.64
CA HIS A 24 4.44 -6.42 -10.26
C HIS A 24 3.08 -5.85 -10.64
N PHE A 25 3.00 -4.55 -10.92
CA PHE A 25 1.78 -3.84 -11.27
C PHE A 25 1.87 -3.36 -12.73
N LYS A 26 1.71 -4.29 -13.67
CA LYS A 26 1.47 -3.94 -15.07
C LYS A 26 -0.04 -3.79 -15.29
N GLU A 27 -0.44 -3.02 -16.30
CA GLU A 27 -1.77 -3.15 -16.90
C GLU A 27 -1.79 -4.47 -17.70
N GLU A 28 -2.96 -5.11 -17.77
CA GLU A 28 -3.20 -6.49 -18.21
C GLU A 28 -2.37 -6.94 -19.43
N SER A 29 -1.57 -8.00 -19.25
CA SER A 29 -0.98 -8.75 -20.37
C SER A 29 -0.90 -10.25 -20.14
N ASP A 30 -0.75 -10.75 -18.89
CA ASP A 30 -0.64 -12.19 -18.59
C ASP A 30 -1.10 -12.58 -17.18
N ASN A 31 -1.89 -13.65 -17.05
CA ASN A 31 -2.54 -14.20 -15.83
C ASN A 31 -1.63 -14.55 -14.62
N CYS A 32 -0.35 -14.17 -14.63
CA CYS A 32 0.62 -14.47 -13.58
C CYS A 32 0.90 -13.29 -12.61
N ALA A 33 0.32 -12.10 -12.82
CA ALA A 33 0.54 -10.93 -11.96
C ALA A 33 -0.56 -10.71 -10.91
N LYS A 34 -0.22 -10.05 -9.79
CA LYS A 34 -1.21 -9.55 -8.82
C LYS A 34 -1.79 -8.24 -9.34
N TRP A 35 -3.05 -8.25 -9.77
CA TRP A 35 -3.69 -7.08 -10.39
C TRP A 35 -4.37 -6.18 -9.36
N LEU A 36 -4.31 -4.86 -9.59
CA LEU A 36 -5.19 -3.90 -8.92
C LEU A 36 -6.42 -3.68 -9.80
N ALA A 37 -7.61 -3.85 -9.24
CA ALA A 37 -8.84 -3.57 -9.97
C ALA A 37 -9.22 -2.09 -9.87
N THR A 38 -9.75 -1.52 -10.95
CA THR A 38 -10.27 -0.15 -10.88
C THR A 38 -11.56 -0.14 -10.07
N ASN A 39 -11.62 0.67 -9.00
CA ASN A 39 -12.86 0.92 -8.28
C ASN A 39 -13.58 2.12 -8.92
N THR A 40 -14.64 1.85 -9.67
CA THR A 40 -15.48 2.86 -10.32
C THR A 40 -16.56 3.42 -9.39
N THR A 41 -16.91 2.70 -8.32
CA THR A 41 -17.96 3.06 -7.36
C THR A 41 -17.52 4.16 -6.39
N ASP A 42 -16.30 4.06 -5.85
CA ASP A 42 -15.69 5.14 -5.07
C ASP A 42 -14.28 5.44 -5.59
N PRO A 43 -14.15 6.45 -6.48
CA PRO A 43 -12.87 6.86 -7.01
C PRO A 43 -11.85 7.25 -5.93
N ARG A 44 -12.28 7.70 -4.74
CA ARG A 44 -11.37 8.15 -3.66
C ARG A 44 -10.55 6.99 -3.10
N ILE A 45 -11.07 5.77 -3.13
CA ILE A 45 -10.37 4.56 -2.65
C ILE A 45 -9.87 3.67 -3.80
N CYS A 46 -10.02 4.08 -5.05
CA CYS A 46 -9.56 3.30 -6.21
C CYS A 46 -8.05 2.99 -6.14
N PRO A 47 -7.66 1.71 -6.04
CA PRO A 47 -6.26 1.33 -5.85
C PRO A 47 -5.41 1.67 -7.08
N VAL A 48 -5.95 1.54 -8.29
CA VAL A 48 -5.25 1.93 -9.54
C VAL A 48 -4.92 3.42 -9.51
N ARG A 49 -5.90 4.27 -9.20
CA ARG A 49 -5.71 5.72 -9.11
C ARG A 49 -4.69 6.10 -8.02
N LEU A 50 -4.80 5.47 -6.85
CA LEU A 50 -3.89 5.71 -5.72
C LEU A 50 -2.45 5.26 -6.05
N CYS A 51 -2.29 4.13 -6.75
CA CYS A 51 -1.01 3.63 -7.24
C CYS A 51 -0.38 4.62 -8.24
N LYS A 52 -1.14 5.01 -9.27
CA LYS A 52 -0.72 6.01 -10.27
C LYS A 52 -0.31 7.34 -9.60
N LYS A 53 -1.11 7.82 -8.65
CA LYS A 53 -0.80 9.05 -7.88
C LYS A 53 0.50 8.89 -7.08
N MET A 54 0.72 7.76 -6.42
CA MET A 54 1.96 7.50 -5.68
C MET A 54 3.18 7.46 -6.62
N LEU A 55 3.09 6.74 -7.75
CA LEU A 55 4.16 6.65 -8.74
C LEU A 55 4.48 8.01 -9.37
N SER A 56 3.49 8.88 -9.58
CA SER A 56 3.71 10.26 -10.08
C SER A 56 4.58 11.13 -9.15
N LYS A 57 4.72 10.75 -7.88
CA LYS A 57 5.57 11.43 -6.89
C LYS A 57 6.99 10.87 -6.84
N ARG A 58 7.31 9.84 -7.63
CA ARG A 58 8.65 9.26 -7.73
C ARG A 58 9.55 10.19 -8.53
N GLY A 59 10.56 10.76 -7.87
CA GLY A 59 11.53 11.64 -8.52
C GLY A 59 12.56 10.88 -9.36
N LYS A 60 13.24 11.59 -10.26
CA LYS A 60 14.29 11.04 -11.14
C LYS A 60 15.50 10.49 -10.37
N HIS A 61 15.72 10.96 -9.14
CA HIS A 61 16.81 10.50 -8.26
C HIS A 61 16.58 9.10 -7.68
N ILE A 62 15.39 8.53 -7.85
CA ILE A 62 15.07 7.19 -7.35
C ILE A 62 15.53 6.14 -8.36
N THR A 63 16.49 5.29 -7.97
CA THR A 63 17.06 4.25 -8.83
C THR A 63 16.61 2.84 -8.47
N THR A 64 16.09 2.62 -7.26
CA THR A 64 15.50 1.33 -6.87
C THR A 64 14.21 1.07 -7.67
N ASP A 65 13.77 -0.19 -7.77
CA ASP A 65 12.49 -0.60 -8.36
C ASP A 65 11.43 -0.96 -7.30
N ARG A 66 11.74 -0.82 -6.01
CA ARG A 66 10.78 -1.06 -4.92
C ARG A 66 9.60 -0.09 -5.02
N LEU A 67 8.41 -0.60 -4.72
CA LEU A 67 7.17 0.19 -4.82
C LEU A 67 7.07 1.21 -3.69
N PHE A 68 7.30 0.78 -2.45
CA PHE A 68 7.23 1.65 -1.28
C PHE A 68 8.61 2.21 -0.93
N LEU A 69 8.70 3.54 -0.96
CA LEU A 69 9.90 4.30 -0.67
C LEU A 69 9.76 5.04 0.64
N THR A 70 10.89 5.25 1.33
CA THR A 70 10.93 6.01 2.57
C THR A 70 10.53 7.46 2.30
N PRO A 71 9.52 8.02 3.01
CA PRO A 71 9.17 9.44 2.89
C PRO A 71 10.37 10.34 3.17
N ASN A 72 10.51 11.40 2.37
CA ASN A 72 11.50 12.43 2.62
C ASN A 72 10.89 13.49 3.57
N PRO A 73 11.36 13.67 4.82
CA PRO A 73 10.80 14.67 5.73
C PRO A 73 10.95 16.11 5.20
N ALA A 74 12.02 16.37 4.44
CA ALA A 74 12.30 17.66 3.82
C ALA A 74 11.57 17.86 2.48
N TRP A 75 10.54 17.08 2.15
CA TRP A 75 9.90 17.14 0.82
C TRP A 75 9.29 18.49 0.46
N ARG A 76 8.99 19.33 1.47
CA ARG A 76 8.41 20.67 1.29
C ARG A 76 9.47 21.77 1.12
N GLU A 77 10.75 21.45 1.34
CA GLU A 77 11.82 22.43 1.25
C GLU A 77 12.15 22.75 -0.21
N PRO A 78 12.48 24.01 -0.57
CA PRO A 78 12.82 24.37 -1.95
C PRO A 78 14.03 23.60 -2.51
N SER A 79 14.97 23.24 -1.66
CA SER A 79 16.18 22.46 -2.00
C SER A 79 15.94 20.95 -2.08
N SER A 80 14.71 20.51 -1.85
CA SER A 80 14.40 19.09 -1.72
C SER A 80 14.51 18.34 -3.05
N VAL A 81 15.06 17.13 -2.98
CA VAL A 81 15.08 16.19 -4.12
C VAL A 81 13.71 15.57 -4.42
N GLY A 82 12.69 15.81 -3.58
CA GLY A 82 11.31 15.42 -3.80
C GLY A 82 10.66 14.66 -2.64
N TRP A 83 9.58 13.92 -2.95
CA TRP A 83 8.68 13.30 -1.97
C TRP A 83 9.29 12.12 -1.20
N PHE A 84 10.23 11.41 -1.83
CA PHE A 84 10.79 10.16 -1.30
C PHE A 84 12.31 10.19 -1.31
N LYS A 85 12.91 9.46 -0.37
CA LYS A 85 14.33 9.12 -0.41
C LYS A 85 14.56 8.00 -1.43
N ASN A 86 15.78 7.88 -1.98
CA ASN A 86 16.18 6.75 -2.80
C ASN A 86 16.48 5.50 -1.95
N SER A 87 15.53 5.14 -1.08
CA SER A 87 15.63 3.97 -0.22
C SER A 87 14.25 3.33 0.00
N PRO A 88 14.15 2.00 -0.04
CA PRO A 88 12.91 1.29 0.28
C PRO A 88 12.47 1.53 1.72
N VAL A 89 11.17 1.41 2.00
CA VAL A 89 10.66 1.43 3.38
C VAL A 89 11.12 0.19 4.12
N GLY A 90 11.65 0.38 5.33
CA GLY A 90 12.03 -0.71 6.21
C GLY A 90 10.83 -1.50 6.74
N ARG A 91 11.06 -2.78 7.00
CA ARG A 91 10.10 -3.74 7.58
C ARG A 91 9.32 -3.18 8.77
N ASN A 92 10.05 -2.58 9.71
CA ASN A 92 9.49 -2.06 10.96
C ASN A 92 8.61 -0.83 10.72
N GLU A 93 9.01 0.05 9.81
CA GLU A 93 8.26 1.26 9.47
C GLU A 93 6.95 0.92 8.75
N MET A 94 6.98 -0.01 7.80
CA MET A 94 5.77 -0.46 7.12
C MET A 94 4.78 -1.13 8.07
N GLY A 95 5.27 -1.85 9.09
CA GLY A 95 4.44 -2.42 10.14
C GLY A 95 3.71 -1.37 10.99
N LYS A 96 4.26 -0.15 11.11
CA LYS A 96 3.62 0.95 11.84
C LYS A 96 2.45 1.55 11.07
N TRP A 97 2.48 1.58 9.73
CA TRP A 97 1.46 2.27 8.93
C TRP A 97 0.03 1.80 9.19
N THR A 98 -0.20 0.50 9.33
CA THR A 98 -1.53 -0.04 9.67
C THR A 98 -1.94 0.29 11.09
N ARG A 99 -0.99 0.30 12.03
CA ARG A 99 -1.25 0.70 13.41
C ARG A 99 -1.63 2.17 13.48
N THR A 100 -0.83 3.05 12.89
CA THR A 100 -1.05 4.50 12.86
C THR A 100 -2.38 4.83 12.19
N ALA A 101 -2.71 4.19 11.06
CA ALA A 101 -3.98 4.42 10.41
C ALA A 101 -5.19 3.97 11.25
N ALA A 102 -5.05 2.90 12.05
CA ALA A 102 -6.09 2.46 12.98
C ALA A 102 -6.25 3.44 14.17
N GLU A 103 -5.14 3.97 14.69
CA GLU A 103 -5.14 5.01 15.73
C GLU A 103 -5.80 6.31 15.23
N GLU A 104 -5.47 6.76 14.01
CA GLU A 104 -6.01 7.98 13.40
C GLU A 104 -7.55 7.96 13.26
N ILE A 105 -8.15 6.79 13.08
CA ILE A 105 -9.60 6.62 13.00
C ILE A 105 -10.23 6.22 14.34
N GLY A 106 -9.48 6.33 15.44
CA GLY A 106 -9.97 6.13 16.80
C GLY A 106 -10.14 4.67 17.23
N ILE A 107 -9.52 3.70 16.53
CA ILE A 107 -9.58 2.31 16.96
C ILE A 107 -8.57 2.05 18.07
N ASP A 108 -9.07 1.54 19.20
CA ASP A 108 -8.23 1.04 20.29
C ASP A 108 -7.48 -0.24 19.86
N ILE A 109 -6.29 0.00 19.32
CA ILE A 109 -5.31 -1.01 18.91
C ILE A 109 -4.69 -1.79 20.08
N LYS A 110 -4.65 -1.26 21.32
CA LYS A 110 -4.13 -2.00 22.48
C LYS A 110 -5.08 -3.13 22.84
N LYS A 111 -6.39 -2.87 22.72
CA LYS A 111 -7.43 -3.87 22.93
C LYS A 111 -7.65 -4.80 21.72
N LYS A 112 -7.54 -4.29 20.48
CA LYS A 112 -7.90 -5.04 19.26
C LYS A 112 -6.74 -5.63 18.43
N LYS A 113 -5.47 -5.41 18.82
CA LYS A 113 -4.26 -5.95 18.17
C LYS A 113 -4.29 -5.89 16.62
N ILE A 114 -4.69 -4.74 16.06
CA ILE A 114 -4.77 -4.58 14.60
C ILE A 114 -3.38 -4.51 13.99
N SER A 115 -3.16 -5.31 12.93
CA SER A 115 -1.88 -5.38 12.20
C SER A 115 -2.12 -5.65 10.71
N ASN A 116 -1.05 -5.73 9.91
CA ASN A 116 -1.14 -6.15 8.50
C ASN A 116 -1.85 -7.50 8.33
N HIS A 117 -1.73 -8.40 9.31
CA HIS A 117 -2.47 -9.67 9.29
C HIS A 117 -3.99 -9.46 9.37
N SER A 118 -4.45 -8.43 10.10
CA SER A 118 -5.87 -8.09 10.23
C SER A 118 -6.50 -7.63 8.91
N LEU A 119 -5.74 -6.93 8.05
CA LEU A 119 -6.19 -6.54 6.70
C LEU A 119 -6.49 -7.78 5.85
N ARG A 120 -5.56 -8.75 5.87
CA ARG A 120 -5.71 -10.02 5.16
C ARG A 120 -6.90 -10.83 5.69
N SER A 121 -7.03 -11.00 7.00
CA SER A 121 -8.15 -11.74 7.58
C SER A 121 -9.50 -11.12 7.20
N THR A 122 -9.56 -9.78 7.18
CA THR A 122 -10.76 -9.06 6.75
C THR A 122 -11.08 -9.32 5.27
N ALA A 123 -10.08 -9.21 4.39
CA ALA A 123 -10.26 -9.50 2.96
C ALA A 123 -10.77 -10.92 2.71
N VAL A 124 -10.17 -11.91 3.36
CA VAL A 124 -10.58 -13.32 3.26
C VAL A 124 -12.00 -13.53 3.81
N SER A 125 -12.33 -12.93 4.95
CA SER A 125 -13.69 -13.02 5.52
C SER A 125 -14.74 -12.35 4.65
N GLN A 126 -14.43 -11.22 4.02
CA GLN A 126 -15.35 -10.57 3.08
C GLN A 126 -15.57 -11.43 1.83
N LEU A 127 -14.49 -11.97 1.26
CA LEU A 127 -14.57 -12.89 0.12
C LEU A 127 -15.39 -14.15 0.45
N ALA A 128 -15.14 -14.76 1.62
CA ALA A 128 -15.92 -15.91 2.08
C ALA A 128 -17.41 -15.56 2.19
N LYS A 129 -17.75 -14.41 2.80
CA LYS A 129 -19.15 -13.96 2.91
C LYS A 129 -19.81 -13.68 1.55
N SER A 130 -19.07 -13.12 0.59
CA SER A 130 -19.60 -12.84 -0.74
C SER A 130 -19.77 -14.09 -1.61
N GLY A 131 -18.96 -15.14 -1.37
CA GLY A 131 -19.04 -16.42 -2.06
C GLY A 131 -19.97 -17.44 -1.39
N SER A 132 -20.52 -17.14 -0.20
CA SER A 132 -21.44 -18.02 0.54
C SER A 132 -22.91 -17.87 0.09
N ARG A 133 -23.16 -17.71 -1.20
CA ARG A 133 -24.51 -17.68 -1.78
C ARG A 133 -24.70 -18.84 -2.73
#